data_AF-A0A4R3KLQ9-F1
#
_entry.id   AF-A0A4R3KLQ9-F1
#
_cell.length_a   1.000
_cell.length_b   1.000
_cell.length_c   1.000
_cell.angle_alpha   90.00
_cell.angle_beta   90.00
_cell.angle_gamma   90.00
#
_symmetry.space_group_name_H-M   'P 1'
#
loop_
_entity.id
_entity.type
_entity.pdbx_description
1 polymer ?
#
loop_
_entity_poly.entity_id
_entity_poly.type
_entity_poly.pdbx_seq_one_letter_code
_entity_poly.pdbx_strand_id
1 'polypeptide(L)'
;MLDSDLASLYEVETRVLNQAVKRNIARFPNDFMFQLKFDEYENIERQVNALERLSSQFVMMNKLPSNRTDKYLPFAFTEQGIAMLSGVLRSDKAIKMNIAIMRAFVEVRKILLQHTDLREQLNAIKERLGEHDTQLNHIYDSPENLLNEKAAQLNWEKRQRIGFKT
;
A
#
# COMPACT_ATOMS: atom_id res chain seq x y z
N MET A 1 11.11 13.76 6.82
CA MET A 1 12.49 13.88 7.38
C MET A 1 13.05 15.25 7.05
N LEU A 2 13.90 15.81 7.90
CA LEU A 2 14.54 17.11 7.63
C LEU A 2 15.75 16.95 6.70
N ASP A 3 16.14 18.04 6.05
CA ASP A 3 17.35 18.12 5.22
C ASP A 3 18.63 17.70 5.97
N SER A 4 18.75 18.03 7.26
CA SER A 4 19.84 17.60 8.14
C SER A 4 19.91 16.08 8.29
N ASP A 5 18.76 15.44 8.51
CA ASP A 5 18.67 14.00 8.74
C ASP A 5 19.06 13.22 7.49
N LEU A 6 18.53 13.67 6.34
CA LEU A 6 18.81 13.06 5.05
C LEU A 6 20.25 13.30 4.59
N ALA A 7 20.81 14.46 4.89
CA ALA A 7 22.21 14.76 4.62
C ALA A 7 23.13 13.78 5.37
N SER A 8 22.88 13.55 6.66
CA SER A 8 23.60 12.53 7.45
C SER A 8 23.40 11.12 6.88
N LEU A 9 22.16 10.74 6.56
CA LEU A 9 21.84 9.42 6.01
C LEU A 9 22.60 9.13 4.71
N TYR A 10 22.67 10.11 3.81
CA TYR A 10 23.32 9.99 2.51
C TYR A 10 24.82 10.37 2.53
N GLU A 11 25.39 10.67 3.70
CA GLU A 11 26.79 11.07 3.86
C GLU A 11 27.18 12.28 2.98
N VAL A 12 26.32 13.29 2.95
CA VAL A 12 26.54 14.56 2.25
C VAL A 12 26.34 15.73 3.19
N GLU A 13 26.95 16.89 2.90
CA GLU A 13 26.64 18.11 3.64
C GLU A 13 25.20 18.57 3.35
N THR A 14 24.49 19.08 4.37
CA THR A 14 23.14 19.66 4.22
C THR A 14 23.10 20.77 3.17
N ARG A 15 24.16 21.58 3.08
CA ARG A 15 24.31 22.61 2.04
C ARG A 15 24.36 22.02 0.64
N VAL A 16 25.08 20.91 0.45
CA VAL A 16 25.20 20.22 -0.84
C VAL A 16 23.86 19.59 -1.23
N LEU A 17 23.16 18.97 -0.27
CA LEU A 17 21.81 18.43 -0.49
C LEU A 17 20.85 19.53 -0.94
N ASN A 18 20.79 20.64 -0.21
CA ASN A 18 19.93 21.78 -0.53
C ASN A 18 20.29 22.43 -1.87
N GLN A 19 21.58 22.48 -2.22
CA GLN A 19 22.02 22.95 -3.52
C GLN A 19 21.58 22.02 -4.66
N ALA A 20 21.65 20.70 -4.45
CA ALA A 20 21.24 19.71 -5.43
C ALA A 20 19.73 19.77 -5.70
N VAL A 21 18.93 19.96 -4.64
CA VAL A 21 17.49 20.20 -4.72
C VAL A 21 17.17 21.47 -5.52
N LYS A 22 17.79 22.61 -5.16
CA LYS A 22 17.56 23.89 -5.86
C LYS A 22 17.89 23.82 -7.35
N ARG A 23 18.94 23.10 -7.73
CA ARG A 23 19.30 22.87 -9.15
C ARG A 23 18.30 22.01 -9.89
N ASN A 24 17.53 21.18 -9.19
CA ASN A 24 16.60 20.22 -9.75
C ASN A 24 15.16 20.49 -9.30
N ILE A 25 14.79 21.75 -9.04
CA ILE A 25 13.50 22.08 -8.43
C ILE A 25 12.28 21.57 -9.24
N ALA A 26 12.42 21.45 -10.56
CA ALA A 26 11.40 20.85 -11.43
C ALA A 26 11.06 19.38 -11.10
N ARG A 27 11.92 18.69 -10.34
CA ARG A 27 11.73 17.31 -9.86
C ARG A 27 11.07 17.25 -8.48
N PHE A 28 10.87 18.39 -7.83
CA PHE A 28 10.42 18.50 -6.45
C PHE A 28 9.14 19.35 -6.39
N PRO A 29 7.98 18.76 -6.72
CA PRO A 29 6.69 19.39 -6.49
C PRO A 29 6.40 19.56 -4.98
N ASN A 30 5.41 20.39 -4.66
CA ASN A 30 5.09 20.78 -3.27
C ASN A 30 4.69 19.60 -2.36
N ASP A 31 4.25 18.49 -2.93
CA ASP A 31 3.92 17.24 -2.22
C ASP A 31 5.17 16.38 -1.90
N PHE A 32 6.31 16.66 -2.52
CA PHE A 32 7.55 15.92 -2.29
C PHE A 32 8.44 16.60 -1.25
N MET A 33 8.38 17.92 -1.21
CA MET A 33 9.10 18.72 -0.23
C MET A 33 8.44 20.07 0.00
N PHE A 34 8.67 20.62 1.19
CA PHE A 34 8.30 21.99 1.52
C PHE A 34 9.28 22.56 2.55
N GLN A 35 9.35 23.87 2.63
CA GLN A 35 10.14 24.55 3.65
C GLN A 35 9.27 24.75 4.89
N LEU A 36 9.82 24.43 6.08
CA LEU A 36 9.10 24.67 7.32
C LEU A 36 8.95 26.18 7.59
N LYS A 37 7.85 26.56 8.23
CA LYS A 37 7.71 27.90 8.80
C LYS A 37 8.50 28.01 10.09
N PHE A 38 8.82 29.24 10.47
CA PHE A 38 9.55 29.52 11.70
C PHE A 38 8.85 28.96 12.95
N ASP A 39 7.53 29.15 13.04
CA ASP A 39 6.73 28.65 14.16
C ASP A 39 6.69 27.11 14.21
N GLU A 40 6.64 26.45 13.04
CA GLU A 40 6.64 24.99 12.93
C GLU A 40 8.00 24.42 13.36
N TYR A 41 9.08 25.06 12.92
CA TYR A 41 10.44 24.66 13.28
C TYR A 41 10.73 24.85 14.77
N GLU A 42 10.36 26.00 15.37
CA GLU A 42 10.53 26.20 16.81
C GLU A 42 9.73 25.19 17.63
N ASN A 43 8.52 24.83 17.19
CA ASN A 43 7.71 23.83 17.88
C ASN A 43 8.34 22.43 17.82
N ILE A 44 8.95 22.05 16.70
CA ILE A 44 9.68 20.78 16.56
C ILE A 44 10.93 20.79 17.45
N GLU A 45 11.72 21.86 17.40
CA GLU A 45 12.95 22.01 18.18
C GLU A 45 12.66 21.95 19.69
N ARG A 46 11.59 22.61 20.15
CA ARG A 46 11.16 22.55 21.56
C ARG A 46 10.75 21.14 21.98
N GLN A 47 10.06 20.40 21.13
CA GLN A 47 9.63 19.03 21.42
C GLN A 47 10.80 18.04 21.47
N VAL A 48 11.71 18.09 20.50
CA VAL A 48 12.91 17.25 20.48
C VAL A 48 13.79 17.53 21.70
N ASN A 49 14.05 18.80 22.00
CA ASN A 49 14.84 19.18 23.17
C ASN A 49 14.16 18.82 24.50
N ALA A 50 12.82 18.89 24.59
CA ALA A 50 12.10 18.46 25.78
C ALA A 50 12.23 16.94 26.01
N LEU A 51 12.21 16.14 24.94
CA LEU A 51 12.39 14.70 24.99
C LEU A 51 13.83 14.31 25.40
N GLU A 52 14.84 15.01 24.87
CA GLU A 52 16.25 14.80 25.26
C GLU A 52 16.53 15.21 26.72
N ARG A 53 15.86 16.26 27.22
CA ARG A 53 15.96 16.69 28.63
C ARG A 53 15.38 15.71 29.64
N LEU A 54 14.45 14.84 29.21
CA LEU A 54 13.88 13.78 30.05
C LEU A 54 14.78 12.54 30.13
N SER A 55 15.71 12.35 29.18
CA SER A 55 16.56 11.15 29.10
C SER A 55 17.98 11.33 29.64
N SER A 56 18.46 12.57 29.86
CA SER A 56 19.78 12.78 30.46
C SER A 56 19.98 14.19 31.02
N GLN A 57 20.43 14.25 32.28
CA GLN A 57 20.96 15.44 32.93
C GLN A 57 22.41 15.68 32.46
N PHE A 58 22.64 15.68 31.15
CA PHE A 58 23.95 15.97 30.55
C PHE A 58 23.87 17.20 29.65
N VAL A 59 24.37 18.30 30.22
CA VAL A 59 25.02 19.45 29.58
C VAL A 59 25.15 19.34 28.06
N MET A 60 24.32 20.04 27.29
CA MET A 60 24.77 20.73 26.08
C MET A 60 24.00 22.03 25.85
N MET A 61 24.80 23.09 25.81
CA MET A 61 24.48 24.46 25.51
C MET A 61 24.22 24.59 24.00
N ASN A 62 23.10 24.07 23.50
CA ASN A 62 22.71 24.24 22.09
C ASN A 62 21.68 25.37 21.93
N LYS A 63 21.72 26.40 22.77
CA LYS A 63 21.08 27.67 22.44
C LYS A 63 21.84 28.26 21.26
N LEU A 64 21.34 28.00 20.05
CA LEU A 64 21.79 28.68 18.85
C LEU A 64 21.67 30.20 19.12
N PRO A 65 22.78 30.96 19.01
CA PRO A 65 22.77 32.36 19.41
C PRO A 65 21.74 33.12 18.58
N SER A 66 20.80 33.76 19.27
CA SER A 66 19.63 34.46 18.76
C SER A 66 19.94 35.63 17.80
N ASN A 67 21.18 35.81 17.37
CA ASN A 67 21.65 37.01 16.68
C ASN A 67 22.42 36.73 15.37
N ARG A 68 22.07 35.65 14.66
CA ARG A 68 22.44 35.50 13.24
C ARG A 68 21.20 35.66 12.37
N THR A 69 21.13 36.82 11.75
CA THR A 69 20.35 37.14 10.55
C THR A 69 20.52 36.02 9.51
N ASP A 70 19.39 35.61 8.91
CA ASP A 70 19.20 34.44 8.04
C ASP A 70 19.19 33.07 8.73
N LYS A 71 18.14 32.82 9.53
CA LYS A 71 17.73 31.45 9.89
C LYS A 71 17.28 30.72 8.63
N TYR A 72 18.16 29.90 8.06
CA TYR A 72 17.78 28.99 6.98
C TYR A 72 16.80 27.97 7.54
N LEU A 73 15.52 28.13 7.22
CA LEU A 73 14.48 27.17 7.62
C LEU A 73 14.73 25.85 6.88
N PRO A 74 14.77 24.72 7.58
CA PRO A 74 15.08 23.44 6.96
C PRO A 74 13.97 23.02 6.01
N PHE A 75 14.36 22.27 4.99
CA PHE A 75 13.39 21.57 4.13
C PHE A 75 12.94 20.28 4.79
N ALA A 76 11.64 20.01 4.70
CA ALA A 76 11.03 18.74 5.06
C ALA A 76 10.71 17.95 3.78
N PHE A 77 11.04 16.67 3.78
CA PHE A 77 10.83 15.75 2.65
C PHE A 77 9.91 14.60 3.03
N THR A 78 9.05 14.23 2.07
CA THR A 78 8.22 13.03 2.12
C THR A 78 8.98 11.82 1.58
N GLU A 79 8.38 10.62 1.63
CA GLU A 79 8.98 9.38 1.09
C GLU A 79 9.28 9.50 -0.40
N GLN A 80 8.39 10.13 -1.15
CA GLN A 80 8.55 10.40 -2.57
C GLN A 80 9.69 11.41 -2.81
N GLY A 81 9.79 12.44 -1.96
CA GLY A 81 10.92 13.38 -1.97
C GLY A 81 12.26 12.71 -1.68
N ILE A 82 12.30 11.76 -0.74
CA ILE A 82 13.49 10.96 -0.42
C ILE A 82 13.88 10.08 -1.61
N ALA A 83 12.92 9.44 -2.27
CA ALA A 83 13.18 8.67 -3.48
C ALA A 83 13.78 9.56 -4.58
N MET A 84 13.25 10.76 -4.79
CA MET A 84 13.81 11.72 -5.76
C MET A 84 15.21 12.20 -5.39
N LEU A 85 15.48 12.45 -4.10
CA LEU A 85 16.81 12.82 -3.62
C LEU A 85 17.85 11.75 -3.94
N SER A 86 17.50 10.48 -3.79
CA SER A 86 18.43 9.37 -4.10
C SER A 86 18.89 9.36 -5.57
N GLY A 87 18.06 9.87 -6.49
CA GLY A 87 18.41 10.00 -7.91
C GLY A 87 19.17 11.29 -8.28
N VAL A 88 19.11 12.32 -7.43
CA VAL A 88 19.75 13.63 -7.67
C VAL A 88 21.11 13.74 -6.99
N LEU A 89 21.27 13.10 -5.83
CA LEU A 89 22.52 13.05 -5.09
C LEU A 89 23.53 12.10 -5.74
N ARG A 90 24.82 12.39 -5.54
CA ARG A 90 25.94 11.64 -6.13
C ARG A 90 26.73 10.80 -5.13
N SER A 91 26.28 10.70 -3.87
CA SER A 91 26.97 9.89 -2.87
C SER A 91 26.73 8.40 -3.11
N ASP A 92 27.68 7.56 -2.71
CA ASP A 92 27.58 6.10 -2.87
C ASP A 92 26.33 5.52 -2.21
N LYS A 93 25.95 6.06 -1.03
CA LYS A 93 24.71 5.69 -0.35
C LYS A 93 23.47 6.07 -1.16
N ALA A 94 23.42 7.27 -1.73
CA ALA A 94 22.29 7.72 -2.54
C ALA A 94 22.14 6.85 -3.80
N ILE A 95 23.24 6.55 -4.48
CA ILE A 95 23.26 5.70 -5.68
C ILE A 95 22.74 4.29 -5.36
N LYS A 96 23.25 3.66 -4.29
CA LYS A 96 22.79 2.33 -3.86
C LYS A 96 21.31 2.34 -3.49
N MET A 97 20.86 3.38 -2.79
CA MET A 97 19.47 3.53 -2.39
C MET A 97 18.55 3.67 -3.61
N ASN A 98 18.91 4.50 -4.59
CA ASN A 98 18.14 4.66 -5.83
C ASN A 98 17.99 3.33 -6.58
N ILE A 99 19.09 2.57 -6.70
CA ILE A 99 19.04 1.24 -7.32
C ILE A 99 18.12 0.30 -6.54
N ALA A 100 18.17 0.31 -5.21
CA ALA A 100 17.30 -0.50 -4.36
C ALA A 100 15.81 -0.13 -4.53
N ILE A 101 15.50 1.18 -4.55
CA ILE A 101 14.14 1.69 -4.76
C ILE A 101 13.61 1.23 -6.13
N MET A 102 14.40 1.37 -7.18
CA MET A 102 14.00 0.95 -8.53
C MET A 102 13.77 -0.56 -8.62
N ARG A 103 14.61 -1.38 -7.96
CA ARG A 103 14.41 -2.84 -7.91
C ARG A 103 13.15 -3.21 -7.14
N ALA A 104 12.93 -2.60 -5.98
CA ALA A 104 11.73 -2.83 -5.18
C ALA A 104 10.46 -2.49 -5.98
N PHE A 105 10.47 -1.37 -6.70
CA PHE A 105 9.34 -0.97 -7.55
C PHE A 105 9.05 -2.01 -8.65
N VAL A 106 10.09 -2.54 -9.31
CA VAL A 106 9.93 -3.60 -10.32
C VAL A 106 9.36 -4.87 -9.70
N GLU A 107 9.83 -5.29 -8.53
CA GLU A 107 9.32 -6.49 -7.85
C GLU A 107 7.87 -6.32 -7.39
N VAL A 108 7.51 -5.18 -6.80
CA VAL A 108 6.11 -4.86 -6.45
C VAL A 108 5.22 -4.91 -7.69
N ARG A 109 5.68 -4.35 -8.82
CA ARG A 109 4.95 -4.41 -10.09
C ARG A 109 4.75 -5.84 -10.57
N LYS A 110 5.77 -6.70 -10.49
CA LYS A 110 5.66 -8.12 -10.88
C LYS A 110 4.62 -8.85 -10.04
N ILE A 111 4.64 -8.66 -8.72
CA ILE A 111 3.68 -9.28 -7.79
C ILE A 111 2.24 -8.85 -8.14
N LEU A 112 2.02 -7.55 -8.37
CA LEU A 112 0.69 -7.04 -8.76
C LEU A 112 0.17 -7.64 -10.07
N LEU A 113 1.04 -7.84 -11.06
CA LEU A 113 0.67 -8.48 -12.32
C LEU A 113 0.32 -9.96 -12.13
N GLN A 114 1.06 -10.69 -11.27
CA GLN A 114 0.77 -12.09 -10.95
C GLN A 114 -0.58 -12.27 -10.23
N HIS A 115 -0.99 -11.32 -9.37
CA HIS A 115 -2.30 -11.40 -8.70
C HIS A 115 -3.50 -11.20 -9.64
N THR A 116 -3.30 -10.54 -10.79
CA THR A 116 -4.38 -10.36 -11.77
C THR A 116 -4.78 -11.71 -12.37
N ASP A 117 -3.79 -12.55 -12.69
CA ASP A 117 -3.99 -13.92 -13.17
C ASP A 117 -4.69 -14.79 -12.12
N LEU A 118 -4.30 -14.70 -10.84
CA LEU A 118 -4.99 -15.42 -9.75
C LEU A 118 -6.46 -15.05 -9.60
N ARG A 119 -6.82 -13.77 -9.81
CA ARG A 119 -8.22 -13.32 -9.74
C ARG A 119 -9.04 -13.86 -10.90
N GLU A 120 -8.46 -13.93 -12.10
CA GLU A 120 -9.09 -14.57 -13.25
C GLU A 120 -9.28 -16.08 -13.04
N GLN A 121 -8.25 -16.77 -12.54
CA GLN A 121 -8.32 -18.21 -12.21
C GLN A 121 -9.39 -18.52 -11.14
N LEU A 122 -9.50 -17.69 -10.09
CA LEU A 122 -10.55 -17.85 -9.08
C LEU A 122 -11.96 -17.64 -9.63
N ASN A 123 -12.15 -16.67 -10.54
CA ASN A 123 -13.43 -16.47 -11.20
C ASN A 123 -13.80 -17.69 -12.06
N ALA A 124 -12.86 -18.23 -12.83
CA ALA A 124 -13.08 -19.43 -13.64
C ALA A 124 -13.42 -20.66 -12.78
N ILE A 125 -12.78 -20.83 -11.62
CA ILE A 125 -13.12 -21.90 -10.67
C ILE A 125 -14.53 -21.69 -10.11
N LYS A 126 -14.89 -20.46 -9.73
CA LYS A 126 -16.21 -20.14 -9.19
C LYS A 126 -17.33 -20.42 -10.20
N GLU A 127 -17.10 -20.09 -11.46
CA GLU A 127 -18.04 -20.34 -12.56
C GLU A 127 -18.23 -21.86 -12.78
N ARG A 128 -17.15 -22.62 -12.87
CA ARG A 128 -17.20 -24.10 -12.95
C ARG A 128 -17.90 -24.74 -11.75
N LEU A 129 -17.68 -24.22 -10.54
CA LEU A 129 -18.35 -24.74 -9.33
C LEU A 129 -19.87 -24.50 -9.40
N GLY A 130 -20.30 -23.33 -9.88
CA GLY A 130 -21.71 -23.02 -10.09
C GLY A 130 -22.37 -23.92 -11.14
N GLU A 131 -21.68 -24.23 -12.23
CA GLU A 131 -22.15 -25.22 -13.21
C GLU A 131 -22.34 -26.60 -12.59
N HIS A 132 -21.40 -27.05 -11.75
CA HIS A 132 -21.50 -28.34 -11.06
C HIS A 132 -22.70 -28.38 -10.10
N ASP A 133 -23.01 -27.31 -9.38
CA ASP A 133 -24.20 -27.23 -8.52
C ASP A 133 -25.49 -27.40 -9.31
N THR A 134 -25.58 -26.82 -10.52
CA THR A 134 -26.76 -27.01 -11.39
C THR A 134 -26.89 -28.45 -11.89
N GLN A 135 -25.77 -29.09 -12.25
CA GLN A 135 -25.76 -30.50 -12.67
C GLN A 135 -26.17 -31.43 -11.53
N LEU A 136 -25.69 -31.16 -10.31
CA LEU A 136 -26.07 -31.94 -9.12
C LEU A 136 -27.56 -31.82 -8.83
N ASN A 137 -28.14 -30.61 -8.90
CA ASN A 137 -29.59 -30.44 -8.73
C ASN A 137 -30.40 -31.25 -9.75
N HIS A 138 -30.00 -31.26 -11.02
CA HIS A 138 -30.66 -32.09 -12.04
C HIS A 138 -30.54 -33.60 -11.76
N ILE A 139 -29.41 -34.04 -11.20
CA ILE A 139 -29.21 -35.43 -10.80
C ILE A 139 -30.09 -35.79 -9.60
N TYR A 140 -30.36 -34.86 -8.67
CA TYR A 140 -31.26 -35.08 -7.54
C TYR A 140 -32.75 -35.06 -7.95
N ASP A 141 -33.13 -34.14 -8.84
CA ASP A 141 -34.50 -34.02 -9.35
C ASP A 141 -34.94 -35.26 -10.15
N SER A 142 -33.99 -35.94 -10.81
CA SER A 142 -34.29 -37.07 -11.68
C SER A 142 -34.84 -38.30 -10.91
N PRO A 143 -34.18 -38.82 -9.85
CA PRO A 143 -34.76 -39.82 -8.95
C PRO A 143 -36.06 -39.38 -8.30
N GLU A 144 -36.17 -38.12 -7.87
CA GLU A 144 -37.38 -37.63 -7.17
C GLU A 144 -38.59 -37.63 -8.12
N ASN A 145 -38.40 -37.17 -9.36
CA ASN A 145 -39.42 -37.27 -10.40
C ASN A 145 -39.77 -38.71 -10.76
N LEU A 146 -38.78 -39.61 -10.86
CA LEU A 146 -39.03 -41.04 -11.12
C LEU A 146 -39.77 -41.73 -9.97
N LEU A 147 -39.49 -41.36 -8.73
CA LEU A 147 -40.20 -41.86 -7.54
C LEU A 147 -41.65 -41.36 -7.53
N ASN A 148 -41.87 -40.08 -7.84
CA ASN A 148 -43.20 -39.50 -7.95
C ASN A 148 -44.01 -40.12 -9.10
N GLU A 149 -43.40 -40.36 -10.25
CA GLU A 149 -44.05 -41.01 -11.40
C GLU A 149 -44.45 -42.45 -11.07
N LYS A 150 -43.57 -43.22 -10.41
CA LYS A 150 -43.92 -44.57 -9.92
C LYS A 150 -45.01 -44.57 -8.86
N ALA A 151 -45.02 -43.59 -7.94
CA ALA A 151 -46.07 -43.44 -6.95
C ALA A 151 -47.42 -43.11 -7.60
N ALA A 152 -47.43 -42.26 -8.63
CA ALA A 152 -48.64 -41.94 -9.40
C ALA A 152 -49.17 -43.16 -10.18
N GLN A 153 -48.29 -43.96 -10.78
CA GLN A 153 -48.65 -45.21 -11.45
C GLN A 153 -49.31 -46.21 -10.48
N LEU A 154 -48.72 -46.42 -9.30
CA LEU A 154 -49.28 -47.27 -8.24
C LEU A 154 -50.68 -46.81 -7.79
N ASN A 155 -50.88 -45.50 -7.66
CA ASN A 155 -52.18 -44.92 -7.29
C ASN A 155 -53.23 -45.10 -8.41
N TRP A 156 -52.81 -45.00 -9.67
CA TRP A 156 -53.68 -45.25 -10.84
C TRP A 156 -54.11 -46.71 -10.96
N GLU A 157 -53.25 -47.66 -10.61
CA GLU A 157 -53.58 -49.08 -10.60
C GLU A 157 -54.52 -49.45 -9.45
N LYS A 158 -54.34 -48.84 -8.27
CA LYS A 158 -55.13 -49.10 -7.05
C LYS A 158 -56.48 -48.38 -6.98
N ARG A 159 -56.82 -47.54 -7.96
CA ARG A 159 -58.10 -46.81 -7.95
C ARG A 159 -59.29 -47.76 -8.07
N GLN A 160 -60.39 -47.43 -7.39
CA GLN A 160 -61.66 -48.13 -7.58
C GLN A 160 -62.18 -47.85 -9.00
N ARG A 161 -62.23 -48.88 -9.84
CA ARG A 161 -62.80 -48.78 -11.18
C ARG A 161 -64.31 -48.66 -11.07
N ILE A 162 -64.82 -47.46 -11.31
CA ILE A 162 -66.25 -47.18 -11.36
C ILE A 162 -66.75 -47.61 -12.75
N GLY A 163 -67.44 -48.73 -12.80
CA GLY A 163 -68.07 -49.24 -14.02
C GLY A 163 -69.38 -49.92 -13.65
N PHE A 164 -70.42 -49.67 -14.45
CA PHE A 164 -71.73 -50.30 -14.27
C PHE A 164 -71.58 -51.80 -14.57
N LYS A 165 -71.86 -52.64 -13.56
CA LYS A 165 -71.98 -54.09 -13.78
C LYS A 165 -73.21 -54.32 -14.65
N THR A 166 -73.00 -54.80 -15.87
CA THR A 166 -74.04 -55.35 -16.75
C THR A 166 -74.00 -56.87 -16.66
#